data_AF-A0A392U9C9-F1
#
_entry.id   AF-A0A392U9C9-F1
#
_cell.length_a   1.000
_cell.length_b   1.000
_cell.length_c   1.000
_cell.angle_alpha   90.00
_cell.angle_beta   90.00
_cell.angle_gamma   90.00
#
_symmetry.space_group_name_H-M   'P 1'
#
loop_
_entity.id
_entity.type
_entity.pdbx_description
1 polymer ?
#
loop_
_entity_poly.entity_id
_entity_poly.type
_entity_poly.pdbx_seq_one_letter_code
_entity_poly.pdbx_strand_id
1 'polypeptide(L)'
;APGKVLSGEMDKEGGTVSKPPLLTGPENYDYWKSRMTTFLKSIDNRTWKAIVSGWETPFVLDKDGNKTTEVKAEKDWSKDE
;
A
#
# COMPACT_ATOMS: atom_id res chain seq x y z
N ALA A 1 36.74 -5.32 -34.21
CA ALA A 1 36.38 -5.80 -32.86
C ALA A 1 35.21 -4.97 -32.36
N PRO A 2 34.00 -5.52 -32.20
CA PRO A 2 32.89 -4.76 -31.64
C PRO A 2 32.76 -5.01 -30.14
N GLY A 3 32.41 -3.93 -29.44
CA GLY A 3 32.41 -3.79 -28.00
C GLY A 3 31.46 -4.73 -27.27
N LYS A 4 31.91 -5.15 -26.09
CA LYS A 4 31.13 -5.95 -25.15
C LYS A 4 30.05 -5.04 -24.54
N VAL A 5 28.81 -5.29 -24.95
CA VAL A 5 27.60 -4.71 -24.38
C VAL A 5 27.53 -5.08 -22.88
N LEU A 6 27.31 -4.07 -22.04
CA LEU A 6 27.03 -4.25 -20.63
C LEU A 6 25.66 -4.93 -20.51
N SER A 7 25.63 -6.18 -20.06
CA SER A 7 24.41 -6.86 -19.66
C SER A 7 23.85 -6.18 -18.41
N GLY A 8 22.96 -5.21 -18.62
CA GLY A 8 22.05 -4.75 -17.59
C GLY A 8 20.95 -5.80 -17.44
N GLU A 9 20.90 -6.44 -16.28
CA GLU A 9 19.78 -7.28 -15.87
C GLU A 9 18.52 -6.40 -15.81
N MET A 10 17.68 -6.51 -16.83
CA MET A 10 16.42 -5.78 -16.88
C MET A 10 15.35 -6.66 -16.23
N ASP A 11 15.19 -6.51 -14.92
CA ASP A 11 14.08 -7.11 -14.20
C ASP A 11 12.76 -6.62 -14.83
N LYS A 12 12.00 -7.58 -15.36
CA LYS A 12 10.74 -7.39 -16.10
C LYS A 12 9.57 -7.00 -15.19
N GLU A 13 9.76 -6.03 -14.30
CA GLU A 13 8.67 -5.44 -13.51
C GLU A 13 8.09 -4.16 -14.15
N GLY A 14 8.56 -3.81 -15.35
CA GLY A 14 7.95 -2.78 -16.18
C GLY A 14 6.66 -3.29 -16.82
N GLY A 15 5.52 -3.14 -16.14
CA GLY A 15 4.23 -3.24 -16.84
C GLY A 15 2.96 -3.31 -16.00
N THR A 16 3.02 -3.82 -14.76
CA THR A 16 1.79 -4.11 -14.01
C THR A 16 1.68 -3.28 -12.74
N VAL A 17 0.59 -2.54 -12.59
CA VAL A 17 0.16 -1.92 -11.31
C VAL A 17 -0.51 -2.93 -10.37
N SER A 18 -0.50 -4.22 -10.73
CA SER A 18 -1.11 -5.29 -9.93
C SER A 18 -0.16 -5.93 -8.92
N LYS A 19 1.11 -5.53 -8.89
CA LYS A 19 2.12 -6.08 -7.96
C LYS A 19 2.84 -4.95 -7.23
N PRO A 20 3.09 -5.10 -5.91
CA PRO A 20 3.86 -4.13 -5.15
C PRO A 20 5.34 -4.18 -5.58
N PRO A 21 6.01 -3.02 -5.71
CA PRO A 21 7.45 -2.96 -6.00
C PRO A 21 8.29 -3.43 -4.80
N LEU A 22 9.47 -3.98 -5.08
CA LEU A 22 10.44 -4.35 -4.05
C LEU A 22 11.26 -3.15 -3.57
N LEU A 23 11.49 -3.05 -2.26
CA LEU A 23 12.42 -2.09 -1.66
C LEU A 23 13.78 -2.79 -1.54
N THR A 24 14.74 -2.41 -2.38
CA THR A 24 16.04 -3.05 -2.47
C THR A 24 17.15 -2.26 -1.76
N GLY A 25 16.94 -0.96 -1.53
CA GLY A 25 17.89 -0.10 -0.84
C GLY A 25 17.50 1.37 -0.82
N PRO A 26 18.26 2.22 -0.11
CA PRO A 26 18.02 3.67 -0.09
C PRO A 26 18.01 4.31 -1.48
N GLU A 27 18.80 3.79 -2.42
CA GLU A 27 18.93 4.29 -3.80
C GLU A 27 17.68 4.07 -4.66
N ASN A 28 16.83 3.10 -4.31
CA ASN A 28 15.60 2.81 -5.04
C ASN A 28 14.34 3.33 -4.32
N TYR A 29 14.50 4.00 -3.17
CA TYR A 29 13.39 4.41 -2.32
C TYR A 29 12.39 5.32 -3.02
N ASP A 30 12.84 6.32 -3.78
CA ASP A 30 11.93 7.25 -4.48
C ASP A 30 11.09 6.56 -5.55
N TYR A 31 11.72 5.64 -6.29
CA TYR A 31 11.04 4.80 -7.27
C TYR A 31 10.03 3.87 -6.58
N TRP A 32 10.47 3.16 -5.54
CA TRP A 32 9.64 2.28 -4.74
C TRP A 32 8.43 3.03 -4.17
N LYS A 33 8.65 4.20 -3.59
CA LYS A 33 7.61 5.04 -2.99
C LYS A 33 6.57 5.45 -4.02
N SER A 34 7.00 5.92 -5.20
CA SER A 34 6.09 6.32 -6.29
C SER A 34 5.25 5.15 -6.80
N ARG A 35 5.88 3.99 -7.03
CA ARG A 35 5.20 2.77 -7.50
C ARG A 35 4.28 2.18 -6.45
N MET A 36 4.69 2.13 -5.18
CA MET A 36 3.87 1.66 -4.06
C MET A 36 2.66 2.56 -3.84
N THR A 37 2.84 3.89 -3.92
CA THR A 37 1.73 4.85 -3.87
C THR A 37 0.71 4.59 -4.98
N THR A 38 1.17 4.34 -6.20
CA THR A 38 0.31 4.04 -7.35
C THR A 38 -0.40 2.69 -7.20
N PHE A 39 0.31 1.67 -6.73
CA PHE A 39 -0.24 0.34 -6.42
C PHE A 39 -1.38 0.44 -5.39
N LEU A 40 -1.14 1.10 -4.26
CA LEU A 40 -2.15 1.26 -3.20
C LEU A 40 -3.38 2.04 -3.67
N LYS A 41 -3.18 3.14 -4.40
CA LYS A 41 -4.28 3.90 -5.00
C LYS A 41 -5.09 3.10 -6.02
N SER A 42 -4.47 2.13 -6.70
CA SER A 42 -5.15 1.25 -7.66
C SER A 42 -5.99 0.15 -7.00
N ILE A 43 -5.66 -0.24 -5.76
CA ILE A 43 -6.48 -1.16 -4.97
C ILE A 43 -7.73 -0.42 -4.49
N ASP A 44 -7.52 0.64 -3.71
CA ASP A 44 -8.57 1.53 -3.26
C ASP A 44 -8.00 2.84 -2.68
N ASN A 45 -8.68 3.94 -2.96
CA ASN A 45 -8.25 5.25 -2.47
C ASN A 45 -8.41 5.37 -0.93
N ARG A 46 -9.33 4.61 -0.30
CA ARG A 46 -9.44 4.60 1.17
C ARG A 46 -8.23 3.89 1.78
N THR A 47 -7.70 2.83 1.17
CA THR A 47 -6.45 2.19 1.60
C THR A 47 -5.28 3.17 1.64
N TRP A 48 -5.09 3.98 0.57
CA TRP A 48 -4.03 5.00 0.58
C TRP A 48 -4.28 6.09 1.64
N LYS A 49 -5.53 6.54 1.81
CA LYS A 49 -5.88 7.53 2.84
C LYS A 49 -5.62 7.02 4.25
N ALA A 50 -5.90 5.75 4.55
CA ALA A 50 -5.60 5.14 5.85
C ALA A 50 -4.10 5.13 6.13
N ILE A 51 -3.27 4.87 5.12
CA ILE A 51 -1.81 4.89 5.27
C ILE A 51 -1.29 6.32 5.52
N VAL A 52 -1.82 7.33 4.81
CA VAL A 52 -1.36 8.72 4.96
C VAL A 52 -1.89 9.37 6.25
N SER A 53 -3.14 9.11 6.61
CA SER A 53 -3.81 9.76 7.75
C SER A 53 -3.55 9.04 9.07
N GLY A 54 -2.96 7.84 9.01
CA GLY A 54 -2.94 6.90 10.13
C GLY A 54 -4.25 6.11 10.16
N TRP A 55 -4.14 4.79 10.20
CA TRP A 55 -5.30 3.92 10.35
C TRP A 55 -5.81 4.04 11.78
N GLU A 56 -7.09 4.40 11.95
CA GLU A 56 -7.76 4.32 13.24
C GLU A 56 -8.38 2.94 13.41
N THR A 57 -8.08 2.30 14.55
CA THR A 57 -8.71 1.03 14.91
C THR A 57 -10.23 1.22 15.06
N PRO A 58 -11.07 0.42 14.37
CA PRO A 58 -12.51 0.43 14.57
C PRO A 58 -12.89 -0.03 15.99
N PHE A 59 -13.78 0.72 16.64
CA PHE A 59 -14.33 0.38 17.95
C PHE A 59 -15.80 -0.02 17.83
N VAL A 60 -16.26 -0.88 18.73
CA VAL A 60 -17.68 -1.15 18.86
C VAL A 60 -18.38 0.15 19.25
N LEU A 61 -19.51 0.45 18.59
CA LEU A 61 -20.35 1.58 18.95
C LEU A 61 -21.44 1.11 19.92
N ASP A 62 -21.71 1.91 20.95
CA ASP A 62 -22.87 1.68 21.82
C ASP A 62 -24.19 2.00 21.09
N LYS A 63 -25.32 1.84 21.79
CA LYS A 63 -26.66 2.10 21.23
C LYS A 63 -26.87 3.56 20.85
N ASP A 64 -26.07 4.47 21.41
CA ASP A 64 -26.13 5.90 21.22
C ASP A 64 -25.09 6.40 20.19
N GLY A 65 -24.27 5.48 19.64
CA GLY A 65 -23.28 5.75 18.60
C GLY A 65 -21.89 6.17 19.12
N ASN A 66 -21.62 6.04 20.42
CA ASN A 66 -20.30 6.38 20.99
C ASN A 66 -19.31 5.21 20.88
N LYS A 67 -18.02 5.51 20.67
CA LYS A 67 -16.95 4.51 20.70
C LYS A 67 -16.84 3.91 22.11
N THR A 68 -16.94 2.60 22.22
CA THR A 68 -16.63 1.87 23.47
C THR A 68 -15.13 1.62 23.60
N THR A 69 -14.71 1.00 24.71
CA THR A 69 -13.32 0.53 24.90
C THR A 69 -13.04 -0.78 24.16
N GLU A 70 -14.05 -1.41 23.57
CA GLU A 70 -13.92 -2.69 22.87
C GLU A 70 -13.56 -2.48 21.41
N VAL A 71 -12.45 -3.07 20.99
CA VAL A 71 -12.03 -3.09 19.59
C VAL A 71 -12.93 -4.03 18.81
N LYS A 72 -13.39 -3.57 17.64
CA LYS A 72 -14.24 -4.35 16.76
C LYS A 72 -13.44 -5.47 16.09
N ALA A 73 -13.97 -6.69 16.09
CA ALA A 73 -13.33 -7.80 15.39
C ALA A 73 -13.34 -7.58 13.86
N GLU A 74 -12.30 -8.03 13.16
CA GLU A 74 -12.11 -7.80 11.72
C GLU A 74 -13.29 -8.28 10.87
N LYS A 75 -13.90 -9.41 11.25
CA LYS A 75 -15.09 -9.97 10.59
C LYS A 75 -16.33 -9.05 10.64
N ASP A 76 -16.35 -8.12 11.59
CA ASP A 76 -17.49 -7.22 11.84
C ASP A 76 -17.23 -5.81 11.26
N TRP A 77 -16.05 -5.55 10.67
CA TRP A 77 -15.73 -4.26 10.06
C TRP A 77 -16.68 -3.95 8.89
N SER A 78 -17.14 -2.70 8.81
CA SER A 78 -17.94 -2.23 7.69
C SER A 78 -17.05 -1.89 6.50
N LYS A 79 -17.62 -1.92 5.28
CA LYS A 79 -16.93 -1.39 4.08
C LYS A 79 -16.69 0.11 4.14
N ASP A 80 -17.43 0.81 5.01
CA ASP A 80 -17.37 2.26 5.19
C ASP A 80 -16.46 2.72 6.33
N GLU A 81 -15.83 1.78 7.04
CA GLU A 81 -14.75 2.03 7.99
C GLU A 81 -13.38 2.03 7.29
#